data_AF-A0A965Q7K9-F1
#
_entry.id   AF-A0A965Q7K9-F1
#
_cell.length_a   1.000
_cell.length_b   1.000
_cell.length_c   1.000
_cell.angle_alpha   90.00
_cell.angle_beta   90.00
_cell.angle_gamma   90.00
#
_symmetry.space_group_name_H-M   'P 1'
#
loop_
_entity.id
_entity.type
_entity.pdbx_description
1 polymer ?
#
loop_
_entity_poly.entity_id
_entity_poly.type
_entity_poly.pdbx_seq_one_letter_code
_entity_poly.pdbx_strand_id
1 'polypeptide(L)'
;MSGSSHKELLNQAIVFAINDAWDASHKIVQDIHSSQAYWIHAVLHKIEGDESNSRYWYERAQQSFEAYNDPIQELINIQNNL
;
A
#
# COMPACT_ATOMS: atom_id res chain seq x y z
N MET A 1 20.50 -12.94 1.44
CA MET A 1 20.41 -11.57 0.87
C MET A 1 19.00 -11.23 0.36
N SER A 2 17.91 -11.73 0.97
CA SER A 2 16.53 -11.57 0.43
C SER A 2 15.73 -10.41 1.01
N GLY A 3 16.23 -9.72 2.04
CA GLY A 3 15.49 -8.64 2.72
C GLY A 3 15.55 -7.28 2.02
N SER A 4 16.64 -6.97 1.31
CA SER A 4 16.82 -5.65 0.66
C SER A 4 15.82 -5.43 -0.47
N SER A 5 15.54 -6.45 -1.28
CA SER A 5 14.70 -6.27 -2.47
C SER A 5 13.22 -6.04 -2.12
N HIS A 6 12.72 -6.62 -1.01
CA HIS A 6 11.33 -6.40 -0.60
C HIS A 6 11.08 -4.96 -0.17
N LYS A 7 11.97 -4.37 0.63
CA LYS A 7 11.84 -2.97 1.06
C LYS A 7 11.96 -2.01 -0.13
N GLU A 8 12.85 -2.29 -1.08
CA GLU A 8 13.01 -1.49 -2.31
C GLU A 8 11.74 -1.55 -3.18
N LEU A 9 11.16 -2.73 -3.37
CA LEU A 9 9.91 -2.90 -4.11
C LEU A 9 8.74 -2.19 -3.42
N LEU A 10 8.60 -2.29 -2.09
CA LEU A 10 7.55 -1.58 -1.35
C LEU A 10 7.71 -0.06 -1.47
N ASN A 11 8.94 0.46 -1.38
CA ASN A 11 9.21 1.88 -1.63
C ASN A 11 8.82 2.28 -3.05
N GLN A 12 9.16 1.46 -4.05
CA GLN A 12 8.81 1.73 -5.43
C GLN A 12 7.29 1.72 -5.66
N ALA A 13 6.56 0.77 -5.05
CA ALA A 13 5.11 0.74 -5.08
C ALA A 13 4.49 2.01 -4.50
N ILE A 14 5.01 2.51 -3.36
CA ILE A 14 4.55 3.76 -2.75
C ILE A 14 4.83 4.95 -3.68
N VAL A 15 6.03 5.03 -4.26
CA VAL A 15 6.36 6.11 -5.21
C VAL A 15 5.40 6.09 -6.41
N PHE A 16 5.08 4.93 -6.97
CA PHE A 16 4.09 4.82 -8.03
C PHE A 16 2.70 5.28 -7.56
N ALA A 17 2.27 4.88 -6.38
CA ALA A 17 0.97 5.28 -5.83
C ALA A 17 0.84 6.80 -5.65
N ILE A 18 1.89 7.46 -5.12
CA ILE A 18 1.93 8.92 -4.90
C ILE A 18 1.94 9.70 -6.23
N ASN A 19 2.47 9.12 -7.31
CA ASN A 19 2.56 9.75 -8.63
C ASN A 19 1.42 9.31 -9.58
N ASP A 20 0.28 8.90 -9.02
CA ASP A 20 -0.92 8.46 -9.77
C ASP A 20 -0.71 7.24 -10.70
N ALA A 21 0.39 6.50 -10.54
CA ALA A 21 0.71 5.30 -11.29
C ALA A 21 0.19 4.03 -10.58
N TRP A 22 -1.10 4.00 -10.24
CA TRP A 22 -1.72 2.98 -9.39
C TRP A 22 -1.58 1.56 -9.95
N ASP A 23 -1.73 1.37 -11.27
CA ASP A 23 -1.53 0.07 -11.93
C ASP A 23 -0.12 -0.49 -11.72
N ALA A 24 0.89 0.38 -11.74
CA ALA A 24 2.28 -0.02 -11.52
C ALA A 24 2.52 -0.39 -10.06
N SER A 25 1.87 0.31 -9.13
CA SER A 25 1.89 -0.01 -7.70
C SER A 25 1.23 -1.37 -7.43
N HIS A 26 0.02 -1.59 -7.96
CA HIS A 26 -0.72 -2.85 -7.86
C HIS A 26 0.10 -4.05 -8.34
N LYS A 27 0.76 -3.92 -9.49
CA LYS A 27 1.64 -4.98 -10.04
C LYS A 27 2.74 -5.40 -9.09
N ILE A 28 3.26 -4.48 -8.27
CA ILE A 28 4.29 -4.82 -7.29
C ILE A 28 3.66 -5.48 -6.06
N VAL A 29 2.62 -4.86 -5.48
CA VAL A 29 2.11 -5.29 -4.17
C VAL A 29 1.25 -6.55 -4.25
N GLN A 30 0.68 -6.87 -5.42
CA GLN A 30 -0.09 -8.12 -5.61
C GLN A 30 0.79 -9.38 -5.47
N ASP A 31 2.08 -9.29 -5.80
CA ASP A 31 3.02 -10.41 -5.79
C ASP A 31 3.77 -10.53 -4.45
N ILE A 32 3.54 -9.61 -3.50
CA ILE A 32 4.20 -9.58 -2.21
C ILE A 32 3.20 -9.91 -1.10
N HIS A 33 3.45 -11.02 -0.39
CA HIS A 33 2.61 -11.47 0.72
C HIS A 33 3.13 -10.97 2.07
N SER A 34 3.04 -9.66 2.31
CA SER A 34 3.42 -9.03 3.59
C SER A 34 2.36 -8.04 4.08
N SER A 35 2.36 -7.75 5.38
CA SER A 35 1.42 -6.76 5.96
C SER A 35 1.61 -5.37 5.34
N GLN A 36 2.83 -4.96 5.03
CA GLN A 36 3.10 -3.69 4.35
C GLN A 36 2.57 -3.67 2.92
N ALA A 37 2.73 -4.75 2.16
CA ALA A 37 2.20 -4.84 0.80
C ALA A 37 0.66 -4.79 0.81
N TYR A 38 0.02 -5.52 1.73
CA TYR A 38 -1.42 -5.47 1.92
C TYR A 38 -1.89 -4.07 2.32
N TRP A 39 -1.14 -3.35 3.15
CA TRP A 39 -1.49 -1.99 3.53
C TRP A 39 -1.43 -1.04 2.33
N ILE A 40 -0.38 -1.10 1.52
CA ILE A 40 -0.28 -0.29 0.29
C ILE A 40 -1.44 -0.63 -0.67
N HIS A 41 -1.75 -1.92 -0.85
CA HIS A 41 -2.88 -2.37 -1.67
C HIS A 41 -4.22 -1.82 -1.16
N ALA A 42 -4.40 -1.79 0.16
CA ALA A 42 -5.59 -1.20 0.79
C ALA A 42 -5.72 0.30 0.48
N VAL A 43 -4.61 1.04 0.55
CA VAL A 43 -4.60 2.48 0.25
C VAL A 43 -4.84 2.74 -1.24
N LEU A 44 -4.35 1.91 -2.16
CA LEU A 44 -4.66 2.03 -3.58
C LEU A 44 -6.17 1.99 -3.84
N HIS A 45 -6.87 0.98 -3.29
CA HIS A 45 -8.32 0.90 -3.43
C HIS A 45 -9.07 2.04 -2.74
N LYS A 46 -8.51 2.59 -1.65
CA LYS A 46 -9.05 3.78 -1.01
C LYS A 46 -8.99 5.01 -1.91
N ILE A 47 -7.88 5.19 -2.64
CA ILE A 47 -7.71 6.25 -3.64
C ILE A 47 -8.70 6.04 -4.81
N GLU A 48 -8.88 4.80 -5.26
CA GLU A 48 -9.79 4.43 -6.34
C GLU A 48 -11.28 4.56 -5.98
N GLY A 49 -11.61 4.69 -4.68
CA GLY A 49 -12.98 4.74 -4.18
C GLY A 49 -13.65 3.36 -4.05
N ASP A 50 -12.87 2.27 -4.11
CA ASP A 50 -13.35 0.91 -3.85
C ASP A 50 -13.25 0.59 -2.35
N GLU A 51 -14.18 1.12 -1.58
CA GLU A 51 -14.18 0.95 -0.11
C GLU A 51 -14.26 -0.51 0.32
N SER A 52 -15.01 -1.35 -0.42
CA SER A 52 -15.19 -2.76 -0.04
C SER A 52 -13.88 -3.53 -0.16
N ASN A 53 -13.17 -3.40 -1.30
CA ASN A 53 -11.86 -4.04 -1.44
C ASN A 53 -10.82 -3.40 -0.56
N SER A 54 -10.85 -2.07 -0.40
CA SER A 54 -9.94 -1.37 0.51
C SER A 54 -10.04 -1.94 1.92
N ARG A 55 -11.25 -2.04 2.48
CA ARG A 55 -11.48 -2.63 3.83
C ARG A 55 -10.98 -4.07 3.93
N TYR A 56 -11.23 -4.89 2.92
CA TYR A 56 -10.70 -6.26 2.88
C TYR A 56 -9.17 -6.31 3.01
N TRP A 57 -8.46 -5.44 2.29
CA TRP A 57 -6.99 -5.39 2.38
C TRP A 57 -6.49 -4.75 3.66
N TYR A 58 -7.20 -3.76 4.22
CA TYR A 58 -6.89 -3.20 5.54
C TYR A 58 -6.94 -4.26 6.64
N GLU A 59 -7.96 -5.13 6.61
CA GLU A 59 -8.07 -6.26 7.55
C GLU A 59 -6.88 -7.21 7.41
N ARG A 60 -6.46 -7.52 6.18
CA ARG A 60 -5.28 -8.36 5.92
C ARG A 60 -3.97 -7.70 6.36
N ALA A 61 -3.89 -6.37 6.32
CA ALA A 61 -2.77 -5.59 6.81
C ALA A 61 -2.76 -5.43 8.33
N GLN A 62 -3.83 -5.83 9.03
CA GLN A 62 -4.08 -5.54 10.45
C GLN A 62 -4.09 -4.03 10.75
N GLN A 63 -4.67 -3.25 9.85
CA GLN A 63 -4.78 -1.80 9.93
C GLN A 63 -6.25 -1.36 9.88
N SER A 64 -6.53 -0.11 10.25
CA SER A 64 -7.88 0.46 10.22
C SER A 64 -8.04 1.38 9.01
N PHE A 65 -9.07 1.14 8.20
CA PHE A 65 -9.42 1.98 7.04
C PHE A 65 -9.60 3.46 7.41
N GLU A 66 -10.11 3.73 8.61
CA GLU A 66 -10.43 5.08 9.11
C GLU A 66 -9.26 5.76 9.83
N ALA A 67 -8.10 5.11 9.98
CA ALA A 67 -6.98 5.65 10.77
C ALA A 67 -6.38 6.94 10.15
N TYR A 68 -6.51 7.09 8.83
CA TYR A 68 -6.01 8.23 8.08
C TYR A 68 -7.12 8.74 7.15
N ASN A 69 -7.34 10.05 7.08
CA ASN A 69 -8.30 10.61 6.13
C ASN A 69 -7.68 10.87 4.75
N ASP A 70 -6.37 11.14 4.72
CA ASP A 70 -5.62 11.42 3.50
C ASP A 70 -4.79 10.18 3.11
N PRO A 71 -5.12 9.50 1.99
CA PRO A 71 -4.40 8.31 1.57
C PRO A 71 -2.94 8.59 1.18
N ILE A 72 -2.59 9.80 0.74
CA ILE A 72 -1.21 10.15 0.41
C ILE A 72 -0.37 10.29 1.68
N GLN A 73 -0.91 10.93 2.72
CA GLN A 73 -0.24 10.98 4.03
C GLN A 73 -0.07 9.59 4.64
N GLU A 74 -1.05 8.72 4.44
CA GLU A 74 -0.97 7.33 4.87
C GLU A 74 0.16 6.58 4.15
N LEU A 75 0.29 6.71 2.82
CA LEU A 75 1.40 6.13 2.05
C LEU A 75 2.77 6.63 2.52
N ILE A 76 2.89 7.93 2.81
CA ILE A 76 4.12 8.52 3.36
C ILE A 76 4.45 7.93 4.73
N ASN A 77 3.43 7.72 5.58
CA ASN A 77 3.62 7.06 6.87
C ASN A 77 4.09 5.62 6.69
N ILE A 78 3.51 4.85 5.77
CA ILE A 78 3.99 3.48 5.46
C ILE A 78 5.46 3.55 5.05
N GLN A 79 5.82 4.46 4.14
CA GLN A 79 7.17 4.61 3.61
C GLN A 79 8.21 4.86 4.69
N ASN A 80 7.90 5.74 5.65
CA ASN A 80 8.78 6.09 6.76
C ASN A 80 9.02 4.94 7.75
N ASN A 81 8.14 3.93 7.75
CA ASN A 81 8.17 2.78 8.67
C ASN A 81 8.50 1.44 7.97
N LEU A 82 8.98 1.48 6.72
CA LEU A 82 9.44 0.30 5.98
C LEU A 82 10.75 -0.30 6.50
#